data_AF-A0A137P891-F1
#
_entry.id   AF-A0A137P891-F1
#
_cell.length_a   1.000
_cell.length_b   1.000
_cell.length_c   1.000
_cell.angle_alpha   90.00
_cell.angle_beta   90.00
_cell.angle_gamma   90.00
#
_symmetry.space_group_name_H-M   'P 1'
#
loop_
_entity.id
_entity.type
_entity.pdbx_description
1 polymer ?
#
loop_
_entity_poly.entity_id
_entity_poly.type
_entity_poly.pdbx_seq_one_letter_code
_entity_poly.pdbx_strand_id
1 'polypeptide(L)'
;IKKELDFHGINLYPYASAEDDEYDIELNDKIRALIPFSVIGSEQLIEVNGEMVRGRKNRWGVINVEDPTHSEFTHLREFLTRTHLQDLIETTQHRHYESYRANQILSLSGPNAQSPTS
;
A
#
# COMPACT_ATOMS: atom_id res chain seq x y z
N ILE A 1 -13.96 -4.13 -9.31
CA ILE A 1 -12.88 -3.52 -8.49
C ILE A 1 -12.08 -2.48 -9.28
N LYS A 2 -11.10 -2.80 -10.15
CA LYS A 2 -10.31 -1.74 -10.87
C LYS A 2 -11.15 -0.63 -11.51
N LYS A 3 -12.08 -1.01 -12.40
CA LYS A 3 -12.99 -0.07 -13.07
C LYS A 3 -13.85 0.76 -12.11
N GLU A 4 -14.16 0.23 -10.94
CA GLU A 4 -15.00 0.89 -9.94
C GLU A 4 -14.19 1.92 -9.14
N LEU A 5 -12.93 1.57 -8.79
CA LEU A 5 -11.98 2.50 -8.20
C LEU A 5 -11.76 3.70 -9.14
N ASP A 6 -11.55 3.44 -10.43
CA ASP A 6 -11.39 4.47 -11.45
C ASP A 6 -12.66 5.34 -11.57
N PHE A 7 -13.84 4.71 -11.64
CA PHE A 7 -15.12 5.41 -11.73
C PHE A 7 -15.35 6.36 -10.55
N HIS A 8 -14.90 5.98 -9.34
CA HIS A 8 -15.03 6.81 -8.14
C HIS A 8 -13.86 7.75 -7.91
N GLY A 9 -12.85 7.78 -8.78
CA GLY A 9 -11.65 8.61 -8.61
C GLY A 9 -10.82 8.25 -7.38
N ILE A 10 -10.86 6.97 -6.97
CA ILE A 10 -10.09 6.48 -5.83
C ILE A 10 -8.67 6.19 -6.32
N ASN A 11 -7.76 7.12 -6.04
CA ASN A 11 -6.36 6.97 -6.40
C ASN A 11 -5.63 6.06 -5.41
N LEU A 12 -4.94 5.03 -5.93
CA LEU A 12 -4.24 4.03 -5.12
C LEU A 12 -2.73 4.24 -5.19
N TYR A 13 -2.05 3.89 -4.10
CA TYR A 13 -0.60 3.78 -4.06
C TYR A 13 -0.12 2.57 -4.89
N PRO A 14 0.97 2.66 -5.67
CA PRO A 14 1.87 3.81 -5.83
C PRO A 14 1.31 4.90 -6.76
N TYR A 15 1.43 6.16 -6.35
CA TYR A 15 0.94 7.31 -7.12
C TYR A 15 1.90 7.64 -8.26
N ALA A 16 1.38 8.14 -9.38
CA ALA A 16 2.25 8.62 -10.46
C ALA A 16 2.90 9.95 -10.04
N SER A 17 4.21 10.06 -10.20
CA SER A 17 4.96 11.31 -10.07
C SER A 17 5.43 11.80 -11.42
N ALA A 18 5.53 13.12 -11.58
CA ALA A 18 6.20 13.72 -12.74
C ALA A 18 7.73 13.59 -12.66
N GLU A 19 8.24 13.19 -11.50
CA GLU A 19 9.66 13.00 -11.21
C GLU A 19 10.10 11.54 -11.39
N ASP A 20 9.17 10.61 -11.63
CA ASP A 20 9.46 9.19 -11.83
C ASP A 20 10.31 9.01 -13.10
N ASP A 21 11.40 8.25 -12.98
CA ASP A 21 12.18 7.83 -14.14
C ASP A 21 11.57 6.59 -14.83
N GLU A 22 12.16 6.15 -15.95
CA GLU A 22 11.63 4.99 -16.70
C GLU A 22 11.57 3.70 -15.86
N TYR A 23 12.52 3.53 -14.94
CA TYR A 23 12.58 2.37 -14.06
C TYR A 23 11.46 2.42 -13.01
N ASP A 24 11.24 3.58 -12.40
CA ASP A 24 10.17 3.79 -11.41
C ASP A 24 8.79 3.58 -12.05
N ILE A 25 8.59 4.09 -13.27
CA ILE A 25 7.34 3.90 -14.03
C ILE A 25 7.09 2.40 -14.27
N GLU A 26 8.10 1.67 -14.77
CA GLU A 26 7.95 0.23 -15.06
C GLU A 26 7.67 -0.57 -13.78
N LEU A 27 8.35 -0.23 -12.68
CA LEU A 27 8.15 -0.86 -11.37
C LEU A 27 6.73 -0.59 -10.83
N ASN A 28 6.28 0.66 -10.89
CA ASN A 28 4.95 1.08 -10.46
C ASN A 28 3.85 0.41 -11.29
N ASP A 29 4.02 0.30 -12.61
CA ASP A 29 3.04 -0.32 -13.50
C ASP A 29 2.91 -1.82 -13.26
N LYS A 30 4.02 -2.52 -12.97
CA LYS A 30 3.99 -3.93 -12.54
C LYS A 30 3.13 -4.10 -11.28
N ILE A 31 3.26 -3.21 -10.30
CA ILE A 31 2.46 -3.28 -9.07
C ILE A 31 0.99 -2.94 -9.34
N ARG A 32 0.69 -1.90 -10.11
CA ARG A 32 -0.69 -1.52 -10.48
C ARG A 32 -1.40 -2.63 -11.28
N ALA A 33 -0.65 -3.43 -12.03
CA ALA A 33 -1.18 -4.61 -12.70
C ALA A 33 -1.68 -5.67 -11.69
N LEU A 34 -1.01 -5.82 -10.54
CA LEU A 34 -1.34 -6.82 -9.50
C LEU A 34 -2.43 -6.35 -8.51
N ILE A 35 -2.61 -5.05 -8.30
CA ILE A 35 -3.62 -4.54 -7.35
C ILE A 35 -5.04 -4.77 -7.90
N PRO A 36 -6.03 -5.23 -7.10
CA PRO A 36 -5.91 -5.60 -5.71
C PRO A 36 -5.26 -6.98 -5.54
N PHE A 37 -4.29 -7.08 -4.61
CA PHE A 37 -3.65 -8.35 -4.29
C PHE A 37 -4.65 -9.36 -3.70
N SER A 38 -4.69 -10.56 -4.27
CA SER A 38 -5.43 -11.71 -3.75
C SER A 38 -4.59 -12.45 -2.72
N VAL A 39 -4.66 -11.99 -1.47
CA VAL A 39 -3.83 -12.52 -0.37
C VAL A 39 -4.57 -13.49 0.54
N ILE A 40 -3.82 -14.47 1.03
CA ILE A 40 -4.22 -15.36 2.13
C ILE A 40 -3.24 -15.13 3.28
N GLY A 41 -3.75 -14.86 4.48
CA GLY A 41 -2.94 -14.73 5.69
C GLY A 41 -2.91 -16.01 6.53
N SER A 42 -1.79 -16.26 7.21
CA SER A 42 -1.69 -17.26 8.29
C SER A 42 -0.58 -16.91 9.27
N GLU A 43 -0.84 -17.13 10.55
CA GLU A 43 0.15 -17.11 11.63
C GLU A 43 0.66 -18.52 11.97
N GLN A 44 -0.01 -19.56 11.46
CA GLN A 44 0.34 -20.94 11.75
C GLN A 44 1.48 -21.42 10.84
N LEU A 45 2.47 -22.07 11.45
CA LEU A 45 3.47 -22.85 10.74
C LEU A 45 2.99 -24.29 10.59
N ILE A 46 3.10 -24.81 9.38
CA ILE A 46 2.75 -26.18 9.03
C ILE A 46 3.87 -26.83 8.24
N GLU A 47 4.02 -28.14 8.36
CA GLU A 47 5.02 -28.89 7.60
C GLU A 47 4.46 -29.25 6.21
N VAL A 48 5.17 -28.85 5.15
CA VAL A 48 4.89 -29.20 3.76
C VAL A 48 6.20 -29.67 3.11
N ASN A 49 6.23 -30.90 2.61
CA ASN A 49 7.43 -31.50 2.00
C ASN A 49 8.69 -31.43 2.89
N GLY A 50 8.53 -31.51 4.22
CA GLY A 50 9.63 -31.43 5.18
C GLY A 50 10.10 -30.03 5.56
N GLU A 51 9.47 -28.98 5.00
CA GLU A 51 9.75 -27.58 5.35
C GLU A 51 8.60 -26.97 6.16
N MET A 52 8.95 -26.18 7.17
CA MET A 52 7.98 -25.42 7.96
C MET A 52 7.63 -24.12 7.23
N VAL A 53 6.41 -24.04 6.71
CA VAL A 53 5.91 -22.88 5.97
C VAL A 53 4.73 -22.24 6.69
N ARG A 54 4.51 -20.95 6.48
CA ARG A 54 3.27 -20.29 6.94
C ARG A 54 2.11 -20.76 6.07
N GLY A 55 1.09 -21.34 6.68
CA GLY A 55 0.03 -21.95 5.89
C GLY A 55 -1.25 -22.24 6.65
N ARG A 56 -2.29 -22.65 5.92
CA ARG A 56 -3.59 -23.03 6.46
C ARG A 56 -3.88 -24.48 6.10
N LYS A 57 -4.28 -25.28 7.08
CA LYS A 57 -4.78 -26.65 6.85
C LYS A 57 -6.28 -26.67 7.03
N ASN A 58 -7.00 -27.17 6.03
CA ASN A 58 -8.44 -27.36 6.08
C ASN A 58 -8.81 -28.78 5.59
N ARG A 59 -10.11 -29.11 5.60
CA ARG A 59 -10.60 -30.44 5.18
C ARG A 59 -10.37 -30.77 3.70
N TRP A 60 -10.07 -29.77 2.87
CA TRP A 60 -9.87 -29.89 1.43
C TRP A 60 -8.40 -29.84 1.02
N GLY A 61 -7.48 -29.53 1.94
CA GLY A 61 -6.06 -29.52 1.66
C GLY A 61 -5.26 -28.55 2.52
N VAL A 62 -4.06 -28.26 2.03
CA VAL A 62 -3.09 -27.39 2.65
C VAL A 62 -2.82 -26.21 1.72
N ILE A 63 -2.86 -25.00 2.28
CA ILE A 63 -2.54 -23.76 1.57
C ILE A 63 -1.22 -23.26 2.16
N ASN A 64 -0.17 -23.25 1.34
CA ASN A 64 1.06 -22.52 1.65
C ASN A 64 0.85 -21.04 1.27
N VAL A 65 0.93 -20.13 2.24
CA VAL A 65 0.70 -18.69 2.02
C VAL A 65 1.81 -18.05 1.18
N GLU A 66 3.03 -18.60 1.24
CA GLU A 66 4.18 -18.07 0.50
C GLU A 66 4.30 -18.66 -0.91
N ASP A 67 3.41 -19.59 -1.29
CA ASP A 67 3.35 -20.15 -2.64
C ASP A 67 2.59 -19.19 -3.57
N PRO A 68 3.24 -18.63 -4.62
CA PRO A 68 2.60 -17.71 -5.57
C PRO A 68 1.43 -18.31 -6.34
N THR A 69 1.33 -19.65 -6.41
CA THR A 69 0.20 -20.34 -7.05
C THR A 69 -1.05 -20.36 -6.16
N HIS A 70 -0.91 -20.12 -4.85
CA HIS A 70 -2.00 -20.07 -3.89
C HIS A 70 -2.42 -18.65 -3.49
N SER A 71 -1.46 -17.72 -3.47
CA SER A 71 -1.65 -16.39 -2.87
C SER A 71 -0.64 -15.39 -3.43
N GLU A 72 -1.07 -14.14 -3.62
CA GLU A 72 -0.19 -13.05 -4.02
C GLU A 72 0.53 -12.39 -2.82
N PHE A 73 0.54 -13.07 -1.66
CA PHE A 73 1.16 -12.56 -0.43
C PHE A 73 2.64 -12.22 -0.60
N THR A 74 3.41 -13.01 -1.34
CA THR A 74 4.83 -12.73 -1.60
C THR A 74 5.02 -11.43 -2.37
N HIS A 75 4.19 -11.18 -3.40
CA HIS A 75 4.18 -9.93 -4.16
C HIS A 75 3.82 -8.74 -3.26
N LEU A 76 2.79 -8.86 -2.42
CA LEU A 76 2.42 -7.81 -1.46
C LEU A 76 3.55 -7.53 -0.45
N ARG A 77 4.20 -8.57 0.07
CA ARG A 77 5.34 -8.45 0.99
C ARG A 77 6.50 -7.72 0.32
N GLU A 78 6.90 -8.14 -0.87
CA GLU A 78 8.02 -7.53 -1.61
C GLU A 78 7.72 -6.09 -2.01
N PHE A 79 6.48 -5.81 -2.39
CA PHE A 79 6.00 -4.46 -2.63
C PHE A 79 6.22 -3.59 -1.38
N LEU A 80 5.64 -3.97 -0.25
CA LEU A 80 5.63 -3.15 0.96
C LEU A 80 6.97 -3.05 1.67
N THR A 81 7.77 -4.12 1.73
CA THR A 81 8.95 -4.17 2.61
C THR A 81 10.28 -4.08 1.88
N ARG A 82 10.32 -4.33 0.57
CA ARG A 82 11.57 -4.43 -0.19
C ARG A 82 11.71 -3.36 -1.25
N THR A 83 10.65 -3.08 -2.00
CA THR A 83 10.73 -2.20 -3.17
C THR A 83 10.20 -0.80 -2.90
N HIS A 84 9.09 -0.66 -2.16
CA HIS A 84 8.38 0.62 -2.04
C HIS A 84 8.28 1.16 -0.60
N LEU A 85 8.96 0.54 0.37
CA LEU A 85 8.88 0.97 1.77
C LEU A 85 9.28 2.44 1.95
N GLN A 86 10.38 2.84 1.29
CA GLN A 86 10.92 4.19 1.41
C GLN A 86 9.98 5.22 0.78
N ASP A 87 9.54 4.99 -0.46
CA ASP A 87 8.57 5.87 -1.13
C ASP A 87 7.24 5.94 -0.36
N LEU A 88 6.77 4.84 0.22
CA LEU A 88 5.57 4.83 1.07
C LEU A 88 5.72 5.75 2.30
N ILE A 89 6.90 5.75 2.93
CA ILE A 89 7.23 6.65 4.05
C ILE A 89 7.28 8.10 3.57
N GLU A 90 7.96 8.37 2.46
CA GLU A 90 8.13 9.72 1.90
C GLU A 90 6.80 10.31 1.43
N THR A 91 6.01 9.54 0.70
CA THR A 91 4.63 9.89 0.32
C THR A 91 3.78 10.19 1.55
N THR A 92 3.89 9.40 2.61
CA THR A 92 3.17 9.67 3.86
C THR A 92 3.60 10.99 4.49
N GLN A 93 4.90 11.28 4.53
CA GLN A 93 5.43 12.52 5.10
C GLN A 93 5.08 13.75 4.26
N HIS A 94 5.43 13.74 2.97
CA HIS A 94 5.40 14.92 2.11
C HIS A 94 4.03 15.21 1.52
N ARG A 95 3.18 14.20 1.37
CA ARG A 95 1.82 14.38 0.85
C ARG A 95 0.81 14.36 1.97
N HIS A 96 0.69 13.23 2.68
CA HIS A 96 -0.43 13.02 3.60
C HIS A 96 -0.29 13.84 4.88
N TYR A 97 0.88 13.81 5.51
CA TYR A 97 1.16 14.58 6.72
C TYR A 97 1.19 16.09 6.45
N GLU A 98 1.87 16.55 5.39
CA GLU A 98 1.87 17.98 5.05
C GLU A 98 0.48 18.52 4.70
N SER A 99 -0.36 17.74 3.99
CA SER A 99 -1.76 18.14 3.74
C SER A 99 -2.54 18.30 5.05
N TYR A 100 -2.39 17.34 5.96
CA TYR A 100 -3.00 17.43 7.29
C TYR A 100 -2.48 18.65 8.06
N ARG A 101 -1.16 18.85 8.11
CA ARG A 101 -0.50 19.97 8.79
C ARG A 101 -0.99 21.32 8.25
N ALA A 102 -1.08 21.49 6.93
CA ALA A 102 -1.57 22.70 6.31
C ALA A 102 -3.04 22.99 6.70
N ASN A 103 -3.90 21.96 6.67
CA ASN A 103 -5.29 22.09 7.10
C ASN A 103 -5.41 22.48 8.58
N GLN A 104 -4.57 21.91 9.45
CA GLN A 104 -4.53 22.29 10.86
C GLN A 104 -4.15 23.76 11.04
N ILE A 105 -3.12 24.25 10.34
CA ILE A 105 -2.70 25.66 10.39
C ILE A 105 -3.82 26.58 9.93
N LEU A 106 -4.51 26.25 8.83
CA LEU A 106 -5.64 27.03 8.33
C LEU A 106 -6.81 27.07 9.33
N SER A 107 -7.12 25.93 9.96
CA SER A 107 -8.19 25.87 10.96
C SER A 107 -7.89 26.71 12.21
N LEU A 108 -6.64 26.72 12.66
CA LEU A 108 -6.15 27.54 13.78
C LEU A 108 -6.08 29.04 13.43
N SER A 109 -5.90 29.35 12.14
CA SER A 109 -5.79 30.71 11.61
C SER A 109 -7.15 31.29 11.14
N GLY A 110 -8.26 30.58 11.41
CA GLY A 110 -9.63 31.07 11.25
C GLY A 110 -9.94 32.30 12.13
N PRO A 111 -11.11 32.96 11.95
CA PRO A 111 -11.32 34.42 12.11
C PRO A 111 -11.27 35.02 13.53
N ASN A 112 -10.28 34.66 14.34
CA ASN A 112 -9.93 35.32 15.61
C ASN A 112 -8.52 35.94 15.59
N ALA A 113 -7.82 35.93 14.46
CA ALA A 113 -6.44 36.45 14.36
C ALA A 113 -6.33 37.90 13.85
N GLN A 114 -7.44 38.59 13.54
CA GLN A 114 -7.50 40.02 13.20
C GLN A 114 -8.89 40.52 13.66
N SER A 115 -9.12 41.59 14.43
CA SER A 115 -8.38 42.80 14.85
C SER A 115 -9.27 43.57 15.90
N PRO A 116 -8.96 44.76 16.48
CA PRO A 116 -7.87 45.69 16.15
C PRO A 116 -7.09 46.34 17.33
N THR A 117 -6.00 46.97 16.92
CA THR A 117 -5.26 48.06 17.59
C THR A 117 -6.15 49.25 17.97
N SER A 118 -5.95 49.80 19.17
CA SER A 118 -5.64 51.23 19.46
C SER A 118 -5.69 51.50 20.96
#